data_AF-A4RUH6-F1
#
_entry.id   AF-A4RUH6-F1
#
_cell.length_a   1.000
_cell.length_b   1.000
_cell.length_c   1.000
_cell.angle_alpha   90.00
_cell.angle_beta   90.00
_cell.angle_gamma   90.00
#
_symmetry.space_group_name_H-M   'P 1'
#
loop_
_entity.id
_entity.type
_entity.pdbx_description
1 polymer ?
#
loop_
_entity_poly.entity_id
_entity_poly.type
_entity_poly.pdbx_seq_one_letter_code
_entity_poly.pdbx_strand_id
1 'polypeptide(L)'
;MARSSAEAREIDAGALRHAVEAAKRRGNEAFARRAYGEAMEAYTVAIAGREDDKTLYSNRSAAALGMGLVEEALRDAAACVRADETWAKGYYRLGCALMSAFESGKAVAAFRRGLELAPESVDMKERLEEA
;
A
#
# COMPACT_ATOMS: atom_id res chain seq x y z
N MET A 1 -1.92 -26.84 34.34
CA MET A 1 -0.93 -27.18 33.30
C MET A 1 -0.63 -25.92 32.50
N ALA A 2 0.60 -25.39 32.61
CA ALA A 2 1.02 -24.20 31.87
C ALA A 2 1.46 -24.62 30.46
N ARG A 3 0.97 -23.93 29.42
CA ARG A 3 1.42 -24.14 28.04
C ARG A 3 2.90 -23.77 27.94
N SER A 4 3.66 -24.47 27.11
CA SER A 4 5.09 -24.18 26.93
C SER A 4 5.29 -22.77 26.38
N SER A 5 6.45 -22.16 26.66
CA SER A 5 6.78 -20.82 26.15
C SER A 5 6.78 -20.74 24.61
N ALA A 6 7.00 -21.87 23.92
CA ALA A 6 6.93 -21.96 22.47
C ALA A 6 5.46 -21.96 21.97
N GLU A 7 4.60 -22.78 22.57
CA GLU A 7 3.16 -22.83 22.23
C GLU A 7 2.47 -21.49 22.51
N ALA A 8 2.84 -20.80 23.60
CA ALA A 8 2.30 -19.48 23.91
C ALA A 8 2.68 -18.43 22.85
N ARG A 9 3.93 -18.46 22.35
CA ARG A 9 4.40 -17.57 21.28
C ARG A 9 3.74 -17.88 19.94
N GLU A 10 3.51 -19.15 19.63
CA GLU A 10 2.85 -19.56 18.39
C GLU A 10 1.37 -19.16 18.35
N ILE A 11 0.67 -19.31 19.49
CA ILE A 11 -0.72 -18.85 19.65
C ILE A 11 -0.82 -17.33 19.51
N ASP A 12 0.09 -16.58 20.14
CA ASP A 12 0.14 -15.13 20.05
C ASP A 12 0.42 -14.66 18.61
N ALA A 13 1.38 -15.29 17.93
CA ALA A 13 1.63 -15.04 16.51
C ALA A 13 0.42 -15.39 15.62
N GLY A 14 -0.34 -16.44 15.95
CA GLY A 14 -1.58 -16.79 15.27
C GLY A 14 -2.67 -15.73 15.45
N ALA A 15 -2.85 -15.25 16.68
CA ALA A 15 -3.80 -14.18 16.99
C ALA A 15 -3.43 -12.87 16.28
N LEU A 16 -2.14 -12.51 16.26
CA LEU A 16 -1.64 -11.34 15.54
C LEU A 16 -1.93 -11.44 14.04
N ARG A 17 -1.65 -12.58 13.40
CA ARG A 17 -1.95 -12.80 11.97
C ARG A 17 -3.44 -12.62 11.67
N HIS A 18 -4.31 -13.19 12.49
CA HIS A 18 -5.76 -13.02 12.31
C HIS A 18 -6.20 -11.56 12.48
N ALA A 19 -5.64 -10.84 13.46
CA ALA A 19 -5.93 -9.43 13.67
C ALA A 19 -5.49 -8.56 12.48
N VAL A 20 -4.29 -8.82 11.92
CA VAL A 20 -3.77 -8.13 10.73
C VAL A 20 -4.70 -8.35 9.53
N GLU A 21 -5.09 -9.60 9.24
CA GLU A 21 -5.96 -9.89 8.11
C GLU A 21 -7.38 -9.31 8.30
N ALA A 22 -7.90 -9.30 9.52
CA ALA A 22 -9.17 -8.65 9.82
C ALA A 22 -9.11 -7.13 9.60
N ALA A 23 -8.02 -6.47 10.03
CA ALA A 23 -7.80 -5.05 9.83
C ALA A 23 -7.64 -4.71 8.33
N LYS A 24 -6.88 -5.52 7.59
CA LYS A 24 -6.73 -5.41 6.14
C LYS A 24 -8.06 -5.53 5.41
N ARG A 25 -8.89 -6.51 5.77
CA ARG A 25 -10.24 -6.67 5.21
C ARG A 25 -11.12 -5.46 5.50
N ARG A 26 -11.14 -4.98 6.75
CA ARG A 26 -11.87 -3.76 7.13
C ARG A 26 -11.44 -2.55 6.29
N GLY A 27 -10.12 -2.42 6.06
CA GLY A 27 -9.56 -1.38 5.21
C GLY A 27 -10.04 -1.47 3.77
N ASN A 28 -10.04 -2.68 3.19
CA ASN A 28 -10.53 -2.91 1.82
C ASN A 28 -12.02 -2.60 1.70
N GLU A 29 -12.84 -3.00 2.67
CA GLU A 29 -14.28 -2.73 2.70
C GLU A 29 -14.59 -1.23 2.85
N ALA A 30 -13.85 -0.53 3.71
CA ALA A 30 -13.96 0.92 3.85
C ALA A 30 -13.53 1.65 2.57
N PHE A 31 -12.43 1.19 1.94
CA PHE A 31 -11.96 1.74 0.67
C PHE A 31 -12.99 1.56 -0.45
N ALA A 32 -13.60 0.39 -0.56
CA ALA A 32 -14.66 0.12 -1.54
C ALA A 32 -15.87 1.04 -1.37
N ARG A 33 -16.20 1.42 -0.13
CA ARG A 33 -17.24 2.41 0.20
C ARG A 33 -16.79 3.86 0.07
N ARG A 34 -15.54 4.12 -0.38
CA ARG A 34 -14.89 5.44 -0.41
C ARG A 34 -14.78 6.13 0.96
N ALA A 35 -14.91 5.36 2.05
CA ALA A 35 -14.67 5.82 3.41
C ALA A 35 -13.15 5.81 3.68
N TYR A 36 -12.43 6.72 3.01
CA TYR A 36 -10.97 6.66 2.95
C TYR A 36 -10.29 6.86 4.32
N GLY A 37 -10.87 7.66 5.21
CA GLY A 37 -10.36 7.82 6.58
C GLY A 37 -10.41 6.51 7.38
N GLU A 38 -11.57 5.84 7.37
CA GLU A 38 -11.73 4.51 7.99
C GLU A 38 -10.76 3.49 7.37
N ALA A 39 -10.54 3.56 6.05
CA ALA A 39 -9.61 2.70 5.34
C ALA A 39 -8.17 2.94 5.82
N MET A 40 -7.73 4.20 5.92
CA MET A 40 -6.40 4.56 6.39
C MET A 40 -6.14 4.09 7.83
N GLU A 41 -7.12 4.25 8.74
CA GLU A 41 -7.02 3.74 10.10
C GLU A 41 -6.85 2.22 10.13
N ALA A 42 -7.69 1.50 9.37
CA ALA A 42 -7.65 0.05 9.31
C ALA A 42 -6.32 -0.47 8.73
N TYR A 43 -5.81 0.13 7.66
CA TYR A 43 -4.51 -0.22 7.10
C TYR A 43 -3.37 0.11 8.07
N THR A 44 -3.46 1.19 8.83
CA THR A 44 -2.45 1.54 9.85
C THR A 44 -2.36 0.47 10.94
N VAL A 45 -3.49 -0.05 11.40
CA VAL A 45 -3.53 -1.20 12.33
C VAL A 45 -2.90 -2.44 11.69
N ALA A 46 -3.24 -2.74 10.43
CA ALA A 46 -2.66 -3.90 9.74
C ALA A 46 -1.13 -3.78 9.56
N ILE A 47 -0.64 -2.59 9.22
CA ILE A 47 0.80 -2.29 9.02
C ILE A 47 1.56 -2.49 10.34
N ALA A 48 1.00 -2.05 11.47
CA ALA A 48 1.64 -2.23 12.77
C ALA A 48 1.87 -3.70 13.16
N GLY A 49 1.07 -4.63 12.62
CA GLY A 49 1.28 -6.06 12.80
C GLY A 49 2.06 -6.73 11.65
N ARG A 50 2.22 -6.04 10.51
CA ARG A 50 2.91 -6.55 9.32
C ARG A 50 3.53 -5.41 8.49
N GLU A 51 4.68 -4.92 8.93
CA GLU A 51 5.38 -3.79 8.31
C GLU A 51 6.04 -4.12 6.96
N ASP A 52 6.15 -5.39 6.59
CA ASP A 52 6.74 -5.86 5.33
C ASP A 52 5.70 -6.02 4.20
N ASP A 53 4.40 -5.84 4.47
CA ASP A 53 3.36 -6.03 3.47
C ASP A 53 3.20 -4.80 2.57
N LYS A 54 3.89 -4.81 1.43
CA LYS A 54 3.75 -3.84 0.34
C LYS A 54 2.29 -3.52 -0.04
N THR A 55 1.38 -4.50 0.06
CA THR A 55 -0.02 -4.31 -0.35
C THR A 55 -0.76 -3.36 0.60
N LEU A 56 -0.41 -3.37 1.89
CA LEU A 56 -1.00 -2.47 2.87
C LEU A 56 -0.60 -1.01 2.62
N TYR A 57 0.70 -0.77 2.36
CA TYR A 57 1.17 0.58 1.99
C TYR A 57 0.57 1.05 0.66
N SER A 58 0.49 0.18 -0.36
CA SER A 58 -0.19 0.51 -1.61
C SER A 58 -1.63 0.95 -1.39
N ASN A 59 -2.38 0.23 -0.55
CA ASN A 59 -3.78 0.53 -0.30
C ASN A 59 -3.97 1.79 0.55
N ARG A 60 -3.11 2.02 1.56
CA ARG A 60 -3.14 3.24 2.36
C ARG A 60 -2.73 4.47 1.55
N SER A 61 -1.76 4.34 0.64
CA SER A 61 -1.39 5.38 -0.33
C SER A 61 -2.58 5.77 -1.22
N ALA A 62 -3.31 4.78 -1.75
CA ALA A 62 -4.50 5.05 -2.56
C ALA A 62 -5.62 5.73 -1.74
N ALA A 63 -5.81 5.33 -0.49
CA ALA A 63 -6.80 5.95 0.39
C ALA A 63 -6.43 7.41 0.70
N ALA A 64 -5.14 7.69 0.98
CA ALA A 64 -4.63 9.02 1.21
C ALA A 64 -4.85 9.94 0.00
N LEU A 65 -4.59 9.48 -1.24
CA LEU A 65 -4.92 10.23 -2.45
C LEU A 65 -6.43 10.48 -2.59
N GLY A 66 -7.26 9.51 -2.23
CA GLY A 66 -8.72 9.68 -2.20
C GLY A 66 -9.19 10.80 -1.26
N MET A 67 -8.37 11.17 -0.27
CA MET A 67 -8.61 12.28 0.65
C MET A 67 -7.86 13.57 0.28
N GLY A 68 -7.03 13.55 -0.77
CA GLY A 68 -6.15 14.67 -1.12
C GLY A 68 -4.94 14.83 -0.20
N LEU A 69 -4.61 13.80 0.60
CA LEU A 69 -3.44 13.76 1.48
C LEU A 69 -2.21 13.29 0.70
N VAL A 70 -1.63 14.21 -0.07
CA VAL A 70 -0.60 13.90 -1.08
C VAL A 70 0.71 13.46 -0.44
N GLU A 71 1.14 14.10 0.64
CA GLU A 71 2.38 13.79 1.35
C GLU A 71 2.34 12.40 1.99
N GLU A 72 1.21 12.04 2.61
CA GLU A 72 0.95 10.70 3.13
C GLU A 72 0.98 9.66 2.03
N ALA A 73 0.32 9.95 0.90
CA ALA A 73 0.30 9.07 -0.25
C ALA A 73 1.69 8.79 -0.81
N LEU A 74 2.53 9.83 -0.92
CA LEU A 74 3.92 9.72 -1.36
C LEU A 74 4.75 8.86 -0.40
N ARG A 75 4.62 9.09 0.91
CA ARG A 75 5.34 8.34 1.94
C ARG A 75 5.03 6.84 1.84
N ASP A 76 3.74 6.51 1.72
CA ASP A 76 3.28 5.13 1.61
C ASP A 76 3.64 4.49 0.27
N ALA A 77 3.54 5.23 -0.84
CA ALA A 77 3.95 4.72 -2.14
C ALA A 77 5.46 4.43 -2.19
N ALA A 78 6.29 5.28 -1.58
CA ALA A 78 7.72 5.03 -1.45
C ALA A 78 8.01 3.83 -0.54
N ALA A 79 7.26 3.66 0.55
CA ALA A 79 7.37 2.47 1.41
C ALA A 79 7.00 1.18 0.66
N CYS A 80 5.98 1.23 -0.18
CA CYS A 80 5.57 0.13 -1.05
C CYS A 80 6.70 -0.32 -1.99
N VAL A 81 7.37 0.62 -2.67
CA VAL A 81 8.52 0.32 -3.54
C VAL A 81 9.69 -0.25 -2.74
N ARG A 82 10.00 0.29 -1.56
CA ARG A 82 11.07 -0.25 -0.69
C ARG A 82 10.77 -1.65 -0.18
N ALA A 83 9.51 -1.97 0.07
CA ALA A 83 9.10 -3.30 0.53
C ALA A 83 9.25 -4.36 -0.58
N ASP A 84 9.10 -3.98 -1.85
CA ASP A 84 9.36 -4.85 -3.00
C ASP A 84 9.60 -4.05 -4.28
N GLU A 85 10.87 -3.92 -4.66
CA GLU A 85 11.31 -3.19 -5.85
C GLU A 85 10.99 -3.93 -7.16
N THR A 86 10.47 -5.15 -7.09
CA THR A 86 10.03 -5.94 -8.26
C THR A 86 8.52 -5.87 -8.46
N TRP A 87 7.79 -5.24 -7.52
CA TRP A 87 6.34 -5.14 -7.61
C TRP A 87 5.90 -3.90 -8.40
N ALA A 88 5.59 -4.09 -9.67
CA ALA A 88 5.19 -3.03 -10.60
C ALA A 88 4.11 -2.08 -10.02
N LYS A 89 3.11 -2.61 -9.30
CA LYS A 89 2.03 -1.81 -8.69
C LYS A 89 2.53 -0.78 -7.66
N GLY A 90 3.67 -1.01 -7.01
CA GLY A 90 4.29 -0.02 -6.12
C GLY A 90 4.72 1.23 -6.89
N TYR A 91 5.33 1.04 -8.06
CA TYR A 91 5.70 2.15 -8.94
C TYR A 91 4.49 2.87 -9.53
N TYR A 92 3.39 2.16 -9.83
CA TYR A 92 2.13 2.82 -10.20
C TYR A 92 1.62 3.75 -9.10
N ARG A 93 1.59 3.27 -7.83
CA ARG A 93 1.19 4.12 -6.69
C ARG A 93 2.09 5.34 -6.53
N LEU A 94 3.40 5.15 -6.70
CA LEU A 94 4.38 6.23 -6.61
C LEU A 94 4.17 7.27 -7.71
N GLY A 95 3.96 6.83 -8.96
CA GLY A 95 3.65 7.72 -10.08
C GLY A 95 2.37 8.50 -9.85
N CYS A 96 1.28 7.85 -9.41
CA CYS A 96 0.03 8.55 -9.08
C CYS A 96 0.20 9.60 -7.98
N ALA A 97 0.94 9.28 -6.91
CA ALA A 97 1.18 10.23 -5.83
C ALA A 97 2.06 11.41 -6.26
N LEU A 98 3.07 11.16 -7.11
CA LEU A 98 3.92 12.21 -7.69
C LEU A 98 3.16 13.12 -8.65
N MET A 99 2.21 12.57 -9.41
CA MET A 99 1.29 13.37 -10.22
C MET A 99 0.46 14.33 -9.37
N SER A 100 -0.12 13.83 -8.27
CA SER A 100 -0.87 14.68 -7.34
C SER A 100 0.01 15.72 -6.63
N ALA A 101 1.32 15.50 -6.56
CA ALA A 101 2.31 16.43 -6.03
C ALA A 101 2.86 17.41 -7.09
N PHE A 102 2.37 17.37 -8.33
CA PHE A 102 2.88 18.14 -9.47
C PHE A 102 4.36 17.88 -9.80
N GLU A 103 4.85 16.68 -9.47
CA GLU A 103 6.22 16.22 -9.71
C GLU A 103 6.30 15.34 -10.97
N SER A 104 5.77 15.83 -12.09
CA SER A 104 5.61 15.09 -13.37
C SER A 104 6.86 14.33 -13.82
N GLY A 105 8.04 14.95 -13.78
CA GLY A 105 9.28 14.30 -14.21
C GLY A 105 9.62 13.05 -13.39
N LYS A 106 9.34 13.08 -12.08
CA LYS A 106 9.52 11.90 -11.20
C LYS A 106 8.41 10.88 -11.43
N ALA A 107 7.17 11.33 -11.70
CA ALA A 107 6.06 10.44 -12.01
C ALA A 107 6.32 9.61 -13.27
N VAL A 108 6.81 10.25 -14.34
CA VAL A 108 7.24 9.59 -15.59
C VAL A 108 8.31 8.52 -15.31
N ALA A 109 9.30 8.84 -14.50
CA ALA A 109 10.34 7.88 -14.12
C ALA A 109 9.77 6.67 -13.35
N ALA A 110 8.84 6.91 -12.42
CA ALA A 110 8.16 5.85 -11.69
C ALA A 110 7.32 4.96 -12.62
N PHE A 111 6.48 5.53 -13.49
CA PHE A 111 5.67 4.75 -14.43
C PHE A 111 6.51 3.94 -15.40
N ARG A 112 7.61 4.52 -15.95
CA ARG A 112 8.54 3.78 -16.81
C ARG A 112 9.16 2.58 -16.08
N ARG A 113 9.62 2.78 -14.84
CA ARG A 113 10.15 1.68 -14.03
C ARG A 113 9.10 0.60 -13.75
N GLY A 114 7.85 0.98 -13.49
CA GLY A 114 6.73 0.04 -13.38
C GLY A 114 6.49 -0.75 -14.67
N LEU A 115 6.56 -0.09 -15.83
CA LEU A 115 6.38 -0.70 -17.15
C LEU A 115 7.56 -1.60 -17.57
N GLU A 116 8.77 -1.38 -17.07
CA GLU A 116 9.87 -2.34 -17.23
C GLU A 116 9.56 -3.69 -16.57
N LEU A 117 8.80 -3.66 -15.45
CA LEU A 117 8.40 -4.84 -14.70
C LEU A 117 7.10 -5.47 -15.21
N ALA A 118 6.17 -4.65 -15.74
CA ALA A 118 4.89 -5.07 -16.30
C ALA A 118 4.57 -4.31 -17.60
N PRO A 119 5.21 -4.67 -18.73
CA PRO A 119 5.08 -3.94 -20.01
C PRO A 119 3.67 -3.92 -20.59
N GLU A 120 2.81 -4.83 -20.17
CA GLU A 120 1.42 -4.97 -20.58
C GLU A 120 0.44 -4.10 -19.79
N SER A 121 0.89 -3.42 -18.72
CA SER A 121 0.00 -2.60 -17.89
C SER A 121 -0.57 -1.41 -18.67
N VAL A 122 -1.85 -1.50 -19.03
CA VAL A 122 -2.59 -0.43 -19.72
C VAL A 122 -2.68 0.80 -18.83
N ASP A 123 -3.09 0.63 -17.56
CA ASP A 123 -3.21 1.73 -16.60
C ASP A 123 -1.92 2.55 -16.48
N MET A 124 -0.74 1.91 -16.45
CA MET A 124 0.53 2.65 -16.37
C MET A 124 0.86 3.40 -17.66
N LYS A 125 0.49 2.88 -18.83
CA LYS A 125 0.69 3.57 -20.11
C LYS A 125 -0.18 4.82 -20.19
N GLU A 126 -1.46 4.69 -19.86
CA GLU A 126 -2.40 5.82 -19.81
C GLU A 126 -1.90 6.89 -18.84
N ARG A 127 -1.53 6.50 -17.61
CA ARG A 127 -0.98 7.45 -16.63
C ARG A 127 0.34 8.09 -17.05
N LEU A 128 1.16 7.39 -17.84
CA LEU A 128 2.41 7.94 -18.36
C LEU A 128 2.17 8.98 -19.46
N GLU A 129 1.10 8.83 -20.25
CA GLU A 129 0.69 9.82 -21.25
C GLU A 129 0.08 11.08 -20.60
N GLU A 130 -0.55 10.93 -19.43
CA GLU A 130 -1.10 12.03 -18.62
C GLU A 130 -0.02 12.83 -17.85
N ALA A 131 1.18 12.29 -17.68
CA ALA A 131 2.21 12.79 -16.74
C ALA A 131 3.18 13.82 -17.31
#